data_AF-A0A512TNY6-F1
#
_entry.id   AF-A0A512TNY6-F1
#
_cell.length_a   1.000
_cell.length_b   1.000
_cell.length_c   1.000
_cell.angle_alpha   90.00
_cell.angle_beta   90.00
_cell.angle_gamma   90.00
#
_symmetry.space_group_name_H-M   'P 1'
#
loop_
_entity.id
_entity.type
_entity.pdbx_description
1 polymer ?
#
loop_
_entity_poly.entity_id
_entity_poly.type
_entity_poly.pdbx_seq_one_letter_code
_entity_poly.pdbx_strand_id
1 'polypeptide(L)'
;MAENLNENACYGKKFLKKDIKNTAGKCAVILLILSVLTYFLGSLIIRILKIRSSLLGSNSTTGMISGLSNDAYNFWVGYFPCIAGDVVAIIACFFIFRKGINNYISFKKEVPSDFIVSGAFASIGVGIISSIIFLIYSIIINSHGIEIPSPDFSIPKETIYLILFFSYTCIIAPVFEEIIFRGYILNNMRKYGDFTAIIVTSIFFSMFHFNLVQLVNPILMGIILAFVAVKSESIVPSIIVHMFNNIMAMITTLISTTNSQNILLIWSSIYYICGVSALLYFLFKYGKELIDICKEKNEVLKVRNKIFYSFTNKWSLMYLVFYLFIILVTMVAKNS
;
A
#
# COMPACT_ATOMS: atom_id res chain seq x y z
N MET A 1 -20.07 43.85 -12.81
CA MET A 1 -19.60 42.66 -13.57
C MET A 1 -18.36 42.01 -12.94
N ALA A 2 -17.36 42.78 -12.51
CA ALA A 2 -16.16 42.26 -11.82
C ALA A 2 -16.44 41.66 -10.42
N GLU A 3 -17.37 42.23 -9.63
CA GLU A 3 -17.78 41.67 -8.33
C GLU A 3 -18.44 40.29 -8.45
N ASN A 4 -19.39 40.11 -9.39
CA ASN A 4 -20.02 38.81 -9.67
C ASN A 4 -19.01 37.73 -10.12
N LEU A 5 -17.94 38.11 -10.84
CA LEU A 5 -16.89 37.18 -11.24
C LEU A 5 -16.03 36.74 -10.04
N ASN A 6 -15.72 37.65 -9.12
CA ASN A 6 -14.98 37.35 -7.90
C ASN A 6 -15.79 36.51 -6.89
N GLU A 7 -17.09 36.78 -6.74
CA GLU A 7 -17.97 35.97 -5.88
C GLU A 7 -18.13 34.54 -6.40
N ASN A 8 -18.33 34.36 -7.70
CA ASN A 8 -18.41 33.04 -8.34
C ASN A 8 -17.11 32.24 -8.20
N ALA A 9 -15.95 32.89 -8.37
CA ALA A 9 -14.65 32.27 -8.16
C ALA A 9 -14.44 31.86 -6.68
N CYS A 10 -14.86 32.72 -5.73
CA CYS A 10 -14.80 32.43 -4.30
C CYS A 10 -15.71 31.26 -3.90
N TYR A 11 -16.93 31.22 -4.45
CA TYR A 11 -17.88 30.13 -4.23
C TYR A 11 -17.36 28.80 -4.78
N GLY A 12 -16.87 28.78 -6.03
CA GLY A 12 -16.26 27.60 -6.64
C GLY A 12 -15.08 27.04 -5.84
N LYS A 13 -14.23 27.92 -5.30
CA LYS A 13 -13.11 27.54 -4.43
C LYS A 13 -13.55 26.92 -3.11
N LYS A 14 -14.57 27.51 -2.44
CA LYS A 14 -15.14 26.96 -1.19
C LYS A 14 -15.80 25.60 -1.43
N PHE A 15 -16.57 25.47 -2.52
CA PHE A 15 -17.22 24.22 -2.90
C PHE A 15 -16.19 23.12 -3.18
N LEU A 16 -15.22 23.39 -4.06
CA LEU A 16 -14.18 22.42 -4.42
C LEU A 16 -13.36 21.97 -3.20
N LYS A 17 -13.00 22.89 -2.31
CA LYS A 17 -12.33 22.57 -1.03
C LYS A 17 -13.18 21.61 -0.18
N LYS A 18 -14.48 21.86 -0.05
CA LYS A 18 -15.39 21.03 0.74
C LYS A 18 -15.56 19.65 0.11
N ASP A 19 -15.70 19.57 -1.21
CA ASP A 19 -15.88 18.30 -1.91
C ASP A 19 -14.62 17.42 -1.84
N ILE A 20 -13.42 17.99 -2.05
CA ILE A 20 -12.13 17.29 -1.87
C ILE A 20 -12.03 16.69 -0.47
N LYS A 21 -12.28 17.50 0.57
CA LYS A 21 -12.27 17.05 1.97
C LYS A 21 -13.25 15.89 2.18
N ASN A 22 -14.46 15.99 1.65
CA ASN A 22 -15.48 14.96 1.85
C ASN A 22 -15.14 13.66 1.12
N THR A 23 -14.63 13.72 -0.11
CA THR A 23 -14.25 12.54 -0.88
C THR A 23 -13.04 11.85 -0.25
N ALA A 24 -11.98 12.58 0.07
CA ALA A 24 -10.82 12.00 0.74
C ALA A 24 -11.15 11.50 2.16
N GLY A 25 -12.07 12.17 2.87
CA GLY A 25 -12.59 11.70 4.14
C GLY A 25 -13.32 10.35 4.04
N LYS A 26 -14.10 10.13 2.97
CA LYS A 26 -14.70 8.80 2.69
C LYS A 26 -13.64 7.74 2.42
N CYS A 27 -12.58 8.07 1.66
CA CYS A 27 -11.43 7.17 1.47
C CYS A 27 -10.79 6.80 2.82
N ALA A 28 -10.55 7.79 3.69
CA ALA A 28 -9.98 7.57 5.01
C ALA A 28 -10.88 6.72 5.93
N VAL A 29 -12.22 6.81 5.81
CA VAL A 29 -13.15 5.93 6.54
C VAL A 29 -12.95 4.47 6.15
N ILE A 30 -12.80 4.18 4.84
CA ILE A 30 -12.56 2.81 4.36
C ILE A 30 -11.26 2.26 4.97
N LEU A 31 -10.20 3.07 4.95
CA LEU A 31 -8.91 2.67 5.52
C LEU A 31 -9.01 2.49 7.04
N LEU A 32 -9.71 3.37 7.75
CA LEU A 32 -9.97 3.19 9.18
C LEU A 32 -10.73 1.89 9.50
N ILE A 33 -11.78 1.58 8.73
CA ILE A 33 -12.55 0.34 8.90
C ILE A 33 -11.63 -0.86 8.71
N LEU A 34 -10.85 -0.87 7.62
CA LEU A 34 -9.88 -1.91 7.34
C LEU A 34 -8.93 -2.07 8.52
N SER A 35 -8.23 -1.01 8.90
CA SER A 35 -7.14 -1.09 9.87
C SER A 35 -7.65 -1.46 11.27
N VAL A 36 -8.73 -0.83 11.73
CA VAL A 36 -9.32 -1.14 13.04
C VAL A 36 -9.78 -2.60 13.07
N LEU A 37 -10.42 -3.09 12.00
CA LEU A 37 -10.86 -4.48 11.93
C LEU A 37 -9.68 -5.46 11.95
N THR A 38 -8.64 -5.22 11.14
CA THR A 38 -7.44 -6.07 11.09
C THR A 38 -6.78 -6.18 12.48
N TYR A 39 -6.52 -5.05 13.15
CA TYR A 39 -5.92 -5.06 14.48
C TYR A 39 -6.86 -5.65 15.55
N PHE A 40 -8.16 -5.35 15.47
CA PHE A 40 -9.14 -5.91 16.40
C PHE A 40 -9.21 -7.43 16.27
N LEU A 41 -9.37 -7.97 15.06
CA LEU A 41 -9.42 -9.41 14.81
C LEU A 41 -8.12 -10.11 15.24
N GLY A 42 -6.95 -9.56 14.88
CA GLY A 42 -5.67 -10.11 15.34
C GLY A 42 -5.59 -10.17 16.87
N SER A 43 -5.94 -9.07 17.55
CA SER A 43 -5.94 -9.01 19.02
C SER A 43 -6.95 -9.97 19.66
N LEU A 44 -8.12 -10.15 19.04
CA LEU A 44 -9.17 -11.05 19.50
C LEU A 44 -8.70 -12.51 19.40
N ILE A 45 -8.10 -12.88 18.26
CA ILE A 45 -7.55 -14.22 18.03
C ILE A 45 -6.44 -14.52 19.04
N ILE A 46 -5.50 -13.58 19.27
CA ILE A 46 -4.47 -13.74 20.31
C ILE A 46 -5.10 -14.01 21.68
N ARG A 47 -6.15 -13.27 22.07
CA ARG A 47 -6.84 -13.47 23.35
C ARG A 47 -7.50 -14.84 23.43
N ILE A 48 -8.18 -15.28 22.38
CA ILE A 48 -8.81 -16.61 22.31
C ILE A 48 -7.75 -17.71 22.45
N LEU A 49 -6.63 -17.60 21.74
CA LEU A 49 -5.54 -18.57 21.80
C LEU A 49 -4.90 -18.63 23.19
N LYS A 50 -4.71 -17.49 23.86
CA LYS A 50 -4.22 -17.43 25.25
C LYS A 50 -5.19 -18.10 26.24
N ILE A 51 -6.49 -17.85 26.13
CA ILE A 51 -7.52 -18.48 26.97
C ILE A 51 -7.48 -20.01 26.77
N ARG A 52 -7.46 -20.47 25.51
CA ARG A 52 -7.36 -21.89 25.19
C ARG A 52 -6.10 -22.53 25.79
N SER A 53 -4.95 -21.85 25.69
CA SER A 53 -3.69 -22.34 26.25
C SER A 53 -3.75 -22.50 27.79
N SER A 54 -4.37 -21.53 28.48
CA SER A 54 -4.58 -21.59 29.92
C SER A 54 -5.51 -22.74 30.33
N LEU A 55 -6.59 -22.98 29.57
CA LEU A 55 -7.52 -24.10 29.83
C LEU A 55 -6.86 -25.47 29.64
N LEU A 56 -5.86 -25.57 28.76
CA LEU A 56 -5.09 -26.81 28.52
C LEU A 56 -3.96 -27.02 29.55
N GLY A 57 -3.84 -26.18 30.58
CA GLY A 57 -2.81 -26.31 31.61
C GLY A 57 -1.39 -25.93 31.17
N SER A 58 -1.24 -25.29 30.01
CA SER A 58 0.07 -24.82 29.51
C SER A 58 0.38 -23.44 30.09
N ASN A 59 1.33 -23.39 31.04
CA ASN A 59 1.86 -22.16 31.65
C ASN A 59 3.05 -21.56 30.87
N SER A 60 3.12 -21.72 29.54
CA SER A 60 4.20 -21.12 28.76
C SER A 60 3.91 -19.63 28.45
N THR A 61 4.74 -18.76 29.02
CA THR A 61 4.77 -17.30 28.77
C THR A 61 5.39 -16.94 27.42
N THR A 62 5.90 -17.91 26.66
CA THR A 62 6.60 -17.71 25.39
C THR A 62 6.21 -18.76 24.35
N GLY A 63 5.67 -18.30 23.22
CA GLY A 63 5.82 -18.92 21.88
C GLY A 63 5.10 -20.25 21.58
N MET A 64 4.82 -21.13 22.53
CA MET A 64 4.04 -22.36 22.31
C MET A 64 2.61 -22.19 22.82
N ILE A 65 1.89 -21.23 22.24
CA ILE A 65 0.49 -21.00 22.57
C ILE A 65 -0.33 -22.13 21.94
N SER A 66 -1.01 -22.93 22.76
CA SER A 66 -2.15 -23.79 22.38
C SER A 66 -1.93 -25.04 21.50
N GLY A 67 -0.71 -25.56 21.38
CA GLY A 67 -0.44 -26.74 20.53
C GLY A 67 -0.58 -26.47 19.03
N LEU A 68 -0.59 -25.19 18.63
CA LEU A 68 -0.44 -24.76 17.24
C LEU A 68 1.04 -24.65 16.90
N SER A 69 1.37 -24.93 15.64
CA SER A 69 2.69 -24.59 15.10
C SER A 69 2.85 -23.07 14.94
N ASN A 70 4.10 -22.61 14.82
CA ASN A 70 4.38 -21.19 14.57
C ASN A 70 3.75 -20.70 13.27
N ASP A 71 3.75 -21.53 12.22
CA ASP A 71 3.16 -21.20 10.92
C ASP A 71 1.64 -21.02 11.03
N ALA A 72 0.98 -21.90 11.79
CA ALA A 72 -0.45 -21.76 12.10
C ALA A 72 -0.74 -20.49 12.88
N TYR A 73 0.07 -20.18 13.90
CA TYR A 73 -0.07 -18.97 14.69
C TYR A 73 0.07 -17.71 13.82
N ASN A 74 1.11 -17.63 12.98
CA ASN A 74 1.35 -16.51 12.08
C ASN A 74 0.22 -16.33 11.07
N PHE A 75 -0.34 -17.42 10.56
CA PHE A 75 -1.51 -17.36 9.69
C PHE A 75 -2.74 -16.78 10.39
N TRP A 76 -3.11 -17.33 11.55
CA TRP A 76 -4.33 -16.91 12.25
C TRP A 76 -4.24 -15.52 12.85
N VAL A 77 -3.05 -15.11 13.33
CA VAL A 77 -2.86 -13.81 13.98
C VAL A 77 -2.46 -12.71 13.00
N GLY A 78 -1.78 -13.07 11.90
CA GLY A 78 -1.30 -12.13 10.89
C GLY A 78 -2.15 -12.12 9.62
N TYR A 79 -2.06 -13.17 8.81
CA TYR A 79 -2.62 -13.17 7.45
C TYR A 79 -4.15 -13.18 7.43
N PHE A 80 -4.80 -13.99 8.27
CA PHE A 80 -6.26 -14.10 8.29
C PHE A 80 -6.97 -12.78 8.62
N PRO A 81 -6.56 -12.02 9.67
CA PRO A 81 -7.10 -10.69 9.92
C PRO A 81 -6.94 -9.72 8.75
N CYS A 82 -5.83 -9.76 8.03
CA CYS A 82 -5.63 -8.91 6.85
C CYS A 82 -6.60 -9.27 5.72
N ILE A 83 -6.74 -10.57 5.40
CA ILE A 83 -7.72 -11.05 4.40
C ILE A 83 -9.14 -10.59 4.76
N ALA A 84 -9.54 -10.78 6.03
CA ALA A 84 -10.86 -10.38 6.50
C ALA A 84 -11.04 -8.85 6.43
N GLY A 85 -10.01 -8.09 6.82
CA GLY A 85 -9.95 -6.63 6.72
C GLY A 85 -10.20 -6.13 5.30
N ASP A 86 -9.47 -6.69 4.33
CA ASP A 86 -9.56 -6.31 2.93
C ASP A 86 -10.95 -6.61 2.34
N VAL A 87 -11.51 -7.78 2.63
CA VAL A 87 -12.86 -8.15 2.17
C VAL A 87 -13.89 -7.16 2.71
N VAL A 88 -13.85 -6.84 4.00
CA VAL A 88 -14.77 -5.86 4.59
C VAL A 88 -14.55 -4.46 4.03
N ALA A 89 -13.31 -4.07 3.75
CA ALA A 89 -13.01 -2.79 3.12
C ALA A 89 -13.57 -2.68 1.70
N ILE A 90 -13.46 -3.74 0.89
CA ILE A 90 -14.06 -3.80 -0.45
C ILE A 90 -15.59 -3.69 -0.38
N ILE A 91 -16.21 -4.36 0.59
CA ILE A 91 -17.66 -4.24 0.84
C ILE A 91 -18.01 -2.80 1.26
N ALA A 92 -17.23 -2.19 2.16
CA ALA A 92 -17.42 -0.81 2.59
C ALA A 92 -17.28 0.18 1.43
N CYS A 93 -16.30 -0.03 0.53
CA CYS A 93 -16.14 0.74 -0.70
C CYS A 93 -17.42 0.76 -1.54
N PHE A 94 -18.03 -0.41 -1.75
CA PHE A 94 -19.27 -0.54 -2.52
C PHE A 94 -20.40 0.30 -1.91
N PHE A 95 -20.60 0.23 -0.58
CA PHE A 95 -21.66 0.96 0.10
C PHE A 95 -21.40 2.48 0.19
N ILE A 96 -20.16 2.89 0.45
CA ILE A 96 -19.79 4.31 0.63
C ILE A 96 -19.82 5.08 -0.69
N PHE A 97 -19.35 4.46 -1.78
CA PHE A 97 -19.30 5.10 -3.09
C PHE A 97 -20.50 4.75 -3.99
N ARG A 98 -21.30 3.73 -3.61
CA ARG A 98 -22.47 3.27 -4.37
C ARG A 98 -22.16 2.96 -5.83
N LYS A 99 -20.97 2.42 -6.09
CA LYS A 99 -20.49 2.05 -7.43
C LYS A 99 -19.98 0.63 -7.40
N GLY A 100 -20.50 -0.20 -8.31
CA GLY A 100 -20.01 -1.56 -8.50
C GLY A 100 -18.61 -1.59 -9.09
N ILE A 101 -17.88 -2.66 -8.79
CA ILE A 101 -16.50 -2.87 -9.25
C ILE A 101 -16.37 -2.92 -10.78
N ASN A 102 -17.43 -3.37 -11.47
CA ASN A 102 -17.49 -3.46 -12.94
C ASN A 102 -17.38 -2.09 -13.63
N ASN A 103 -17.63 -0.98 -12.92
CA ASN A 103 -17.40 0.36 -13.46
C ASN A 103 -15.91 0.73 -13.54
N TYR A 104 -15.06 -0.02 -12.84
CA TYR A 104 -13.63 0.24 -12.64
C TYR A 104 -12.73 -0.86 -13.22
N ILE A 105 -13.26 -2.08 -13.34
CA ILE A 105 -12.68 -3.16 -14.14
C ILE A 105 -13.21 -2.99 -15.55
N SER A 106 -12.47 -2.27 -16.38
CA SER A 106 -12.79 -2.19 -17.81
C SER A 106 -11.53 -2.13 -18.64
N PHE A 107 -11.43 -2.99 -19.66
CA PHE A 107 -10.37 -2.95 -20.68
C PHE A 107 -10.61 -1.79 -21.66
N LYS A 108 -10.92 -0.61 -21.15
CA LYS A 108 -11.40 0.52 -21.97
C LYS A 108 -10.34 1.03 -22.94
N LYS A 109 -9.06 0.86 -22.61
CA LYS A 109 -7.96 1.35 -23.41
C LYS A 109 -6.86 0.31 -23.52
N GLU A 110 -6.62 -0.14 -24.74
CA GLU A 110 -5.44 -0.94 -25.05
C GLU A 110 -4.19 -0.07 -24.79
N VAL A 111 -3.33 -0.57 -23.91
CA VAL A 111 -1.98 -0.03 -23.71
C VAL A 111 -0.99 -0.99 -24.35
N PRO A 112 0.15 -0.49 -24.87
CA PRO A 112 1.18 -1.35 -25.41
C PRO A 112 1.62 -2.38 -24.35
N SER A 113 1.79 -3.65 -24.73
CA SER A 113 2.27 -4.70 -23.82
C SER A 113 3.58 -4.32 -23.14
N ASP A 114 4.46 -3.65 -23.88
CA ASP A 114 5.71 -3.09 -23.37
C ASP A 114 5.50 -2.11 -22.19
N PHE A 115 4.41 -1.34 -22.15
CA PHE A 115 4.12 -0.44 -21.02
C PHE A 115 3.91 -1.24 -19.72
N ILE A 116 3.21 -2.37 -19.80
CA ILE A 116 2.95 -3.24 -18.66
C ILE A 116 4.24 -3.97 -18.24
N VAL A 117 4.95 -4.56 -19.21
CA VAL A 117 6.18 -5.32 -18.96
C VAL A 117 7.27 -4.42 -18.39
N SER A 118 7.55 -3.27 -19.03
CA SER A 118 8.54 -2.33 -18.52
C SER A 118 8.11 -1.70 -17.20
N GLY A 119 6.81 -1.47 -16.96
CA GLY A 119 6.29 -1.04 -15.66
C GLY A 119 6.50 -2.08 -14.56
N ALA A 120 6.31 -3.36 -14.87
CA ALA A 120 6.56 -4.48 -13.96
C ALA A 120 8.04 -4.58 -13.58
N PHE A 121 8.96 -4.53 -14.54
CA PHE A 121 10.40 -4.53 -14.20
C PHE A 121 10.87 -3.20 -13.59
N ALA A 122 10.25 -2.07 -13.94
CA ALA A 122 10.54 -0.78 -13.30
C ALA A 122 10.17 -0.78 -11.81
N SER A 123 9.20 -1.59 -11.37
CA SER A 123 8.87 -1.74 -9.95
C SER A 123 10.05 -2.30 -9.14
N ILE A 124 10.87 -3.16 -9.75
CA ILE A 124 12.11 -3.66 -9.16
C ILE A 124 13.08 -2.50 -8.92
N GLY A 125 13.27 -1.65 -9.93
CA GLY A 125 14.11 -0.45 -9.81
C GLY A 125 13.61 0.50 -8.72
N VAL A 126 12.29 0.69 -8.61
CA VAL A 126 11.67 1.45 -7.53
C VAL A 126 11.93 0.81 -6.16
N GLY A 127 11.83 -0.51 -6.05
CA GLY A 127 12.15 -1.25 -4.83
C GLY A 127 13.62 -1.10 -4.40
N ILE A 128 14.54 -1.06 -5.36
CA ILE A 128 15.98 -0.82 -5.11
C ILE A 128 16.20 0.60 -4.56
N ILE A 129 15.65 1.62 -5.23
CA ILE A 129 15.76 3.02 -4.76
C ILE A 129 15.17 3.15 -3.36
N SER A 130 14.01 2.52 -3.12
CA SER A 130 13.35 2.54 -1.82
C SER A 130 14.18 1.86 -0.74
N SER A 131 14.83 0.75 -1.05
CA SER A 131 15.72 0.04 -0.13
C SER A 131 16.95 0.86 0.24
N ILE A 132 17.52 1.63 -0.71
CA ILE A 132 18.63 2.54 -0.44
C ILE A 132 18.17 3.68 0.49
N ILE A 133 17.01 4.28 0.22
CA ILE A 133 16.45 5.32 1.09
C ILE A 133 16.19 4.77 2.49
N PHE A 134 15.62 3.55 2.59
CA PHE A 134 15.42 2.86 3.87
C PHE A 134 16.73 2.66 4.61
N LEU A 135 17.76 2.16 3.94
CA LEU A 135 19.08 1.96 4.53
C LEU A 135 19.63 3.25 5.12
N ILE A 136 19.53 4.37 4.40
CA ILE A 136 20.03 5.68 4.86
C ILE A 136 19.33 6.11 6.15
N TYR A 137 17.99 6.15 6.18
CA TYR A 137 17.32 6.61 7.40
C TYR A 137 17.38 5.58 8.53
N SER A 138 17.48 4.28 8.21
CA SER A 138 17.70 3.22 9.20
C SER A 138 19.05 3.40 9.90
N ILE A 139 20.13 3.69 9.17
CA ILE A 139 21.45 3.97 9.76
C ILE A 139 21.38 5.19 10.69
N ILE A 140 20.72 6.27 10.25
CA ILE A 140 20.57 7.50 11.05
C ILE A 140 19.77 7.22 12.33
N ILE A 141 18.67 6.47 12.26
CA ILE A 141 17.85 6.18 13.44
C ILE A 141 18.58 5.23 14.40
N ASN A 142 19.22 4.18 13.87
CA ASN A 142 20.02 3.24 14.67
C ASN A 142 21.23 3.92 15.33
N SER A 143 21.83 4.95 14.72
CA SER A 143 22.94 5.69 15.35
C SER A 143 22.53 6.43 16.62
N HIS A 144 21.22 6.60 16.86
CA HIS A 144 20.66 7.16 18.09
C HIS A 144 20.18 6.07 19.06
N GLY A 145 20.52 4.80 18.81
CA GLY A 145 20.12 3.66 19.64
C GLY A 145 18.66 3.25 19.49
N ILE A 146 18.00 3.68 18.41
CA ILE A 146 16.59 3.35 18.14
C ILE A 146 16.53 2.30 17.02
N GLU A 147 15.91 1.16 17.31
CA GLU A 147 15.63 0.12 16.34
C GLU A 147 14.25 0.34 15.68
N ILE A 148 14.19 0.18 14.36
CA ILE A 148 12.93 0.24 13.61
C ILE A 148 12.29 -1.16 13.60
N PRO A 149 11.07 -1.35 14.11
CA PRO A 149 10.37 -2.62 14.04
C PRO A 149 10.14 -3.02 12.58
N SER A 150 10.55 -4.24 12.22
CA SER A 150 10.27 -4.85 10.92
C SER A 150 9.14 -5.87 11.04
N PRO A 151 8.19 -5.90 10.09
CA PRO A 151 7.23 -6.99 9.99
C PRO A 151 7.94 -8.34 9.74
N ASP A 152 7.36 -9.42 10.27
CA ASP A 152 7.84 -10.78 10.06
C ASP A 152 7.33 -11.32 8.71
N PHE A 153 8.26 -11.57 7.80
CA PHE A 153 8.04 -12.21 6.51
C PHE A 153 8.78 -13.54 6.41
N SER A 154 9.01 -14.21 7.54
CA SER A 154 9.61 -15.54 7.56
C SER A 154 8.79 -16.54 6.72
N ILE A 155 9.50 -17.37 5.97
CA ILE A 155 8.90 -18.35 5.08
C ILE A 155 8.34 -19.51 5.93
N PRO A 156 7.04 -19.84 5.83
CA PRO A 156 6.47 -20.98 6.53
C PRO A 156 7.16 -22.28 6.13
N LYS A 157 7.35 -23.18 7.10
CA LYS A 157 7.99 -24.48 6.90
C LYS A 157 6.98 -25.54 6.46
N GLU A 158 5.76 -25.45 6.96
CA GLU A 158 4.67 -26.35 6.62
C GLU A 158 4.08 -26.00 5.24
N THR A 159 3.96 -27.01 4.38
CA THR A 159 3.54 -26.85 2.99
C THR A 159 2.21 -26.12 2.84
N ILE A 160 1.22 -26.41 3.69
CA ILE A 160 -0.09 -25.76 3.61
C ILE A 160 -0.01 -24.26 3.90
N TYR A 161 0.74 -23.86 4.93
CA TYR A 161 0.91 -22.45 5.28
C TYR A 161 1.81 -21.73 4.29
N LEU A 162 2.78 -22.42 3.69
CA LEU A 162 3.57 -21.87 2.59
C LEU A 162 2.70 -21.54 1.37
N ILE A 163 1.80 -22.46 0.97
CA ILE A 163 0.85 -22.22 -0.13
C ILE A 163 -0.07 -21.05 0.20
N LEU A 164 -0.63 -21.01 1.42
CA LEU A 164 -1.51 -19.92 1.86
C LEU A 164 -0.77 -18.57 1.89
N PHE A 165 0.45 -18.54 2.44
CA PHE A 165 1.30 -17.37 2.47
C PHE A 165 1.60 -16.84 1.07
N PHE A 166 2.11 -17.70 0.18
CA PHE A 166 2.41 -17.32 -1.21
C PHE A 166 1.16 -16.82 -1.94
N SER A 167 0.05 -17.56 -1.85
CA SER A 167 -1.21 -17.19 -2.52
C SER A 167 -1.69 -15.82 -2.04
N TYR A 168 -1.60 -15.56 -0.74
CA TYR A 168 -1.99 -14.28 -0.19
C TYR A 168 -1.06 -13.15 -0.64
N THR A 169 0.23 -13.23 -0.33
CA THR A 169 1.17 -12.12 -0.52
C THR A 169 1.43 -11.79 -1.98
N CYS A 170 1.39 -12.78 -2.87
CA CYS A 170 1.71 -12.61 -4.28
C CYS A 170 0.50 -12.34 -5.17
N ILE A 171 -0.71 -12.72 -4.72
CA ILE A 171 -1.91 -12.70 -5.56
C ILE A 171 -3.07 -11.98 -4.87
N ILE A 172 -3.56 -12.52 -3.74
CA ILE A 172 -4.82 -12.04 -3.14
C ILE A 172 -4.66 -10.61 -2.61
N ALA A 173 -3.61 -10.32 -1.85
CA ALA A 173 -3.35 -8.97 -1.33
C ALA A 173 -3.18 -7.95 -2.47
N PRO A 174 -2.29 -8.15 -3.47
CA PRO A 174 -2.19 -7.24 -4.61
C PRO A 174 -3.52 -6.99 -5.32
N VAL A 175 -4.34 -8.02 -5.55
CA VAL A 175 -5.65 -7.86 -6.19
C VAL A 175 -6.57 -7.01 -5.31
N PHE A 176 -6.69 -7.31 -4.03
CA PHE A 176 -7.56 -6.59 -3.10
C PHE A 176 -7.12 -5.13 -2.92
N GLU A 177 -5.83 -4.91 -2.74
CA GLU A 177 -5.23 -3.58 -2.63
C GLU A 177 -5.49 -2.77 -3.90
N GLU A 178 -5.28 -3.32 -5.11
CA GLU A 178 -5.59 -2.59 -6.35
C GLU A 178 -7.07 -2.25 -6.49
N ILE A 179 -7.97 -3.12 -6.05
CA ILE A 179 -9.41 -2.82 -6.03
C ILE A 179 -9.70 -1.63 -5.12
N ILE A 180 -9.16 -1.62 -3.91
CA ILE A 180 -9.37 -0.54 -2.93
C ILE A 180 -8.73 0.76 -3.42
N PHE A 181 -7.44 0.73 -3.75
CA PHE A 181 -6.65 1.93 -4.04
C PHE A 181 -6.87 2.44 -5.46
N ARG A 182 -6.79 1.60 -6.49
CA ARG A 182 -6.90 2.05 -7.89
C ARG A 182 -8.34 2.04 -8.35
N GLY A 183 -9.12 1.04 -7.92
CA GLY A 183 -10.55 0.93 -8.22
C GLY A 183 -11.36 2.04 -7.57
N TYR A 184 -11.31 2.17 -6.23
CA TYR A 184 -12.16 3.12 -5.51
C TYR A 184 -11.48 4.46 -5.20
N ILE A 185 -10.35 4.45 -4.49
CA ILE A 185 -9.75 5.70 -3.97
C ILE A 185 -9.28 6.60 -5.11
N LEU A 186 -8.41 6.09 -6.00
CA LEU A 186 -7.88 6.81 -7.15
C LEU A 186 -9.01 7.35 -8.02
N ASN A 187 -9.93 6.49 -8.51
CA ASN A 187 -10.99 6.92 -9.42
C ASN A 187 -11.92 7.98 -8.81
N ASN A 188 -12.20 7.94 -7.51
CA ASN A 188 -13.00 8.99 -6.87
C ASN A 188 -12.21 10.29 -6.66
N MET A 189 -10.88 10.24 -6.59
CA MET A 189 -10.03 11.43 -6.49
C MET A 189 -9.70 12.06 -7.86
N ARG A 190 -9.72 11.29 -8.95
CA ARG A 190 -9.40 11.75 -10.32
C ARG A 190 -10.24 12.94 -10.80
N LYS A 191 -11.47 13.11 -10.31
CA LYS A 191 -12.31 14.30 -10.61
C LYS A 191 -11.69 15.63 -10.12
N TYR A 192 -10.68 15.58 -9.26
CA TYR A 192 -9.93 16.75 -8.81
C TYR A 192 -8.62 16.98 -9.58
N GLY A 193 -8.28 16.03 -10.45
CA GLY A 193 -7.08 15.98 -11.28
C GLY A 193 -6.26 14.71 -11.02
N ASP A 194 -5.67 14.17 -12.09
CA ASP A 194 -4.97 12.88 -12.07
C ASP A 194 -3.70 12.92 -11.23
N PHE A 195 -2.92 14.01 -11.25
CA PHE A 195 -1.72 14.12 -10.43
C PHE A 195 -2.07 14.20 -8.93
N THR A 196 -3.07 15.01 -8.58
CA THR A 196 -3.60 15.06 -7.21
C THR A 196 -4.05 13.67 -6.76
N ALA A 197 -4.77 12.94 -7.61
CA ALA A 197 -5.30 11.62 -7.29
C ALA A 197 -4.18 10.58 -7.10
N ILE A 198 -3.16 10.58 -7.98
CA ILE A 198 -1.97 9.73 -7.87
C ILE A 198 -1.29 9.97 -6.52
N ILE A 199 -0.94 11.22 -6.19
CA ILE A 199 -0.21 11.50 -4.94
C ILE A 199 -1.02 11.12 -3.70
N VAL A 200 -2.31 11.47 -3.66
CA VAL A 200 -3.16 11.16 -2.49
C VAL A 200 -3.31 9.65 -2.32
N THR A 201 -3.57 8.90 -3.40
CA THR A 201 -3.73 7.44 -3.29
C THR A 201 -2.42 6.75 -2.92
N SER A 202 -1.26 7.23 -3.39
CA SER A 202 0.05 6.65 -3.03
C SER A 202 0.42 6.89 -1.57
N ILE A 203 0.09 8.07 -1.02
CA ILE A 203 0.28 8.35 0.42
C ILE A 203 -0.63 7.46 1.26
N PHE A 204 -1.92 7.35 0.90
CA PHE A 204 -2.83 6.45 1.60
C PHE A 204 -2.40 4.99 1.53
N PHE A 205 -1.88 4.55 0.37
CA PHE A 205 -1.35 3.21 0.18
C PHE A 205 -0.15 2.93 1.09
N SER A 206 0.76 3.90 1.28
CA SER A 206 1.85 3.78 2.24
C SER A 206 1.38 3.72 3.70
N MET A 207 0.50 4.64 4.10
CA MET A 207 -0.03 4.66 5.47
C MET A 207 -0.76 3.37 5.84
N PHE A 208 -1.35 2.68 4.86
CA PHE A 208 -2.04 1.39 5.05
C PHE A 208 -1.13 0.27 5.59
N HIS A 209 0.19 0.39 5.48
CA HIS A 209 1.11 -0.66 5.94
C HIS A 209 1.48 -0.55 7.44
N PHE A 210 1.22 0.58 8.10
CA PHE A 210 1.46 0.79 9.55
C PHE A 210 2.86 0.43 10.06
N ASN A 211 3.89 0.56 9.23
CA ASN A 211 5.28 0.39 9.65
C ASN A 211 6.21 1.30 8.87
N LEU A 212 7.32 1.70 9.50
CA LEU A 212 8.27 2.63 8.87
C LEU A 212 9.06 1.98 7.74
N VAL A 213 9.36 0.68 7.82
CA VAL A 213 10.06 -0.07 6.75
C VAL A 213 9.34 0.09 5.41
N GLN A 214 8.01 0.02 5.43
CA GLN A 214 7.13 0.18 4.28
C GLN A 214 6.58 1.60 4.12
N LEU A 215 7.32 2.62 4.56
CA LEU A 215 6.92 4.01 4.32
C LEU A 215 7.23 4.43 2.87
N VAL A 216 8.47 4.25 2.42
CA VAL A 216 8.95 4.83 1.15
C VAL A 216 8.53 4.00 -0.05
N ASN A 217 8.72 2.68 0.01
CA ASN A 217 8.45 1.80 -1.13
C ASN A 217 7.01 1.89 -1.64
N PRO A 218 5.97 1.77 -0.77
CA PRO A 218 4.60 1.88 -1.25
C PRO A 218 4.22 3.28 -1.75
N ILE A 219 4.90 4.37 -1.36
CA ILE A 219 4.67 5.68 -1.99
C ILE A 219 5.15 5.63 -3.45
N LEU A 220 6.40 5.22 -3.67
CA LEU A 220 6.99 5.21 -5.01
C LEU A 220 6.35 4.18 -5.93
N MET A 221 6.16 2.95 -5.44
CA MET A 221 5.39 1.91 -6.14
C MET A 221 3.95 2.35 -6.34
N GLY A 222 3.40 3.04 -5.34
CA GLY A 222 2.12 3.71 -5.34
C GLY A 222 1.89 4.56 -6.60
N ILE A 223 2.89 5.38 -6.92
CA ILE A 223 2.89 6.31 -8.06
C ILE A 223 2.93 5.55 -9.38
N ILE A 224 3.80 4.53 -9.52
CA ILE A 224 3.88 3.71 -10.74
C ILE A 224 2.55 3.02 -11.02
N LEU A 225 1.99 2.32 -10.02
CA LEU A 225 0.73 1.60 -10.16
C LEU A 225 -0.45 2.55 -10.45
N ALA A 226 -0.50 3.72 -9.80
CA ALA A 226 -1.53 4.72 -10.07
C ALA A 226 -1.39 5.34 -11.47
N PHE A 227 -0.15 5.60 -11.94
CA PHE A 227 0.10 6.05 -13.30
C PHE A 227 -0.33 5.00 -14.34
N VAL A 228 0.01 3.73 -14.11
CA VAL A 228 -0.42 2.61 -14.95
C VAL A 228 -1.95 2.54 -15.01
N ALA A 229 -2.64 2.68 -13.88
CA ALA A 229 -4.10 2.67 -13.84
C ALA A 229 -4.75 3.89 -14.50
N VAL A 230 -4.18 5.10 -14.33
CA VAL A 230 -4.65 6.32 -15.00
C VAL A 230 -4.51 6.21 -16.51
N LYS A 231 -3.33 5.78 -16.99
CA LYS A 231 -3.04 5.71 -18.42
C LYS A 231 -3.83 4.62 -19.15
N SER A 232 -4.00 3.46 -18.51
CA SER A 232 -4.76 2.34 -19.07
C SER A 232 -6.27 2.43 -18.82
N GLU A 233 -6.72 3.36 -17.98
CA GLU A 233 -8.11 3.47 -17.53
C GLU A 233 -8.68 2.13 -17.01
N SER A 234 -7.81 1.30 -16.43
CA SER A 234 -8.09 -0.05 -15.97
C SER A 234 -7.22 -0.38 -14.77
N ILE A 235 -7.74 -1.16 -13.83
CA ILE A 235 -6.95 -1.70 -12.71
C ILE A 235 -6.20 -2.99 -13.09
N VAL A 236 -6.53 -3.64 -14.21
CA VAL A 236 -5.92 -4.94 -14.57
C VAL A 236 -4.42 -4.80 -14.82
N PRO A 237 -3.93 -3.80 -15.59
CA PRO A 237 -2.48 -3.62 -15.76
C PRO A 237 -1.75 -3.33 -14.45
N SER A 238 -2.37 -2.58 -13.53
CA SER A 238 -1.76 -2.31 -12.23
C SER A 238 -1.75 -3.55 -11.33
N ILE A 239 -2.79 -4.40 -11.36
CA ILE A 239 -2.79 -5.72 -10.71
C ILE A 239 -1.63 -6.57 -11.20
N ILE A 240 -1.42 -6.67 -12.52
CA ILE A 240 -0.33 -7.47 -13.10
C ILE A 240 1.04 -6.96 -12.63
N VAL A 241 1.26 -5.65 -12.69
CA VAL A 241 2.51 -5.01 -12.22
C VAL A 241 2.73 -5.24 -10.73
N HIS A 242 1.67 -5.15 -9.91
CA HIS A 242 1.75 -5.32 -8.46
C HIS A 242 2.01 -6.79 -8.08
N MET A 243 1.30 -7.74 -8.69
CA MET A 243 1.54 -9.18 -8.49
C MET A 243 2.97 -9.55 -8.89
N PHE A 244 3.45 -9.06 -10.04
CA PHE A 244 4.83 -9.29 -10.47
C PHE A 244 5.84 -8.79 -9.44
N ASN A 245 5.64 -7.58 -8.91
CA ASN A 245 6.52 -7.02 -7.89
C ASN A 245 6.59 -7.91 -6.63
N ASN A 246 5.44 -8.37 -6.15
CA ASN A 246 5.38 -9.20 -4.95
C ASN A 246 5.95 -10.60 -5.20
N ILE A 247 5.74 -11.18 -6.39
CA ILE A 247 6.38 -12.43 -6.80
C ILE A 247 7.90 -12.28 -6.83
N MET A 248 8.43 -11.19 -7.40
CA MET A 248 9.88 -10.94 -7.44
C MET A 248 10.47 -10.70 -6.05
N ALA A 249 9.74 -10.03 -5.16
CA ALA A 249 10.11 -9.91 -3.76
C ALA A 249 10.15 -11.28 -3.06
N MET A 250 9.13 -12.12 -3.27
CA MET A 250 9.08 -13.48 -2.72
C MET A 250 10.22 -14.36 -3.23
N ILE A 251 10.53 -14.33 -4.53
CA ILE A 251 11.66 -15.07 -5.10
C ILE A 251 12.97 -14.59 -4.47
N THR A 252 13.13 -13.28 -4.26
CA THR A 252 14.32 -12.72 -3.58
C THR A 252 14.43 -13.23 -2.14
N THR A 253 13.31 -13.27 -1.40
CA THR A 253 13.27 -13.83 -0.04
C THR A 253 13.63 -15.32 -0.06
N LEU A 254 13.06 -16.13 -0.95
CA LEU A 254 13.39 -17.55 -1.10
C LEU A 254 14.88 -17.75 -1.39
N ILE A 255 15.44 -17.00 -2.35
CA ILE A 255 16.87 -17.09 -2.69
C ILE A 255 17.76 -16.72 -1.50
N SER A 256 17.37 -15.72 -0.71
CA SER A 256 18.13 -15.34 0.50
C SER A 256 18.23 -16.47 1.54
N THR A 257 17.31 -17.46 1.51
CA THR A 257 17.34 -18.61 2.42
C THR A 257 18.24 -19.76 1.95
N THR A 258 18.78 -19.72 0.72
CA THR A 258 19.55 -20.84 0.13
C THR A 258 20.95 -21.02 0.74
N ASN A 259 21.38 -20.18 1.69
CA ASN A 259 22.71 -20.17 2.34
C ASN A 259 23.90 -20.21 1.37
N SER A 260 23.69 -19.91 0.07
CA SER A 260 24.71 -19.93 -0.97
C SER A 260 25.05 -18.51 -1.41
N GLN A 261 26.25 -18.05 -1.02
CA GLN A 261 26.72 -16.70 -1.33
C GLN A 261 26.83 -16.46 -2.84
N ASN A 262 27.21 -17.47 -3.62
CA ASN A 262 27.30 -17.37 -5.08
C ASN A 262 25.93 -17.17 -5.72
N ILE A 263 24.91 -17.93 -5.29
CA ILE A 263 23.54 -17.78 -5.80
C ILE A 263 23.00 -16.40 -5.45
N LEU A 264 23.23 -15.94 -4.21
CA LEU A 264 22.79 -14.62 -3.77
C LEU A 264 23.46 -13.48 -4.57
N LEU A 265 24.76 -13.61 -4.86
CA LEU A 265 25.51 -12.62 -5.64
C LEU A 265 25.04 -12.57 -7.10
N ILE A 266 24.79 -13.74 -7.72
CA ILE A 266 24.26 -13.82 -9.09
C ILE A 266 22.85 -13.23 -9.15
N TRP A 267 21.97 -13.64 -8.23
CA TRP A 267 20.59 -13.15 -8.18
C TRP A 267 20.54 -11.64 -7.97
N SER A 268 21.28 -11.12 -6.97
CA SER A 268 21.31 -9.68 -6.72
C SER A 268 21.82 -8.93 -7.93
N SER A 269 22.89 -9.38 -8.59
CA SER A 269 23.42 -8.73 -9.80
C SER A 269 22.36 -8.65 -10.91
N ILE A 270 21.64 -9.74 -11.18
CA ILE A 270 20.55 -9.77 -12.16
C ILE A 270 19.42 -8.82 -11.74
N TYR A 271 18.98 -8.90 -10.48
CA TYR A 271 17.91 -8.07 -9.93
C TYR A 271 18.22 -6.58 -10.05
N TYR A 272 19.45 -6.16 -9.72
CA TYR A 272 19.91 -4.78 -9.85
C TYR A 272 19.99 -4.32 -11.30
N ILE A 273 20.61 -5.10 -12.19
CA ILE A 273 20.76 -4.73 -13.60
C ILE A 273 19.39 -4.62 -14.27
N CYS A 274 18.53 -5.63 -14.09
CA CYS A 274 17.18 -5.63 -14.66
C CYS A 274 16.33 -4.49 -14.10
N GLY A 275 16.34 -4.28 -12.79
CA GLY A 275 15.53 -3.23 -12.15
C GLY A 275 15.94 -1.82 -12.56
N VAL A 276 17.24 -1.51 -12.54
CA VAL A 276 17.74 -0.18 -12.90
C VAL A 276 17.53 0.10 -14.39
N SER A 277 17.90 -0.85 -15.27
CA SER A 277 17.74 -0.67 -16.72
C SER A 277 16.27 -0.50 -17.12
N ALA A 278 15.37 -1.31 -16.56
CA ALA A 278 13.94 -1.21 -16.84
C ALA A 278 13.33 0.09 -16.30
N LEU A 279 13.73 0.56 -15.12
CA LEU A 279 13.26 1.84 -14.59
C LEU A 279 13.72 3.01 -15.47
N LEU A 280 14.99 3.03 -15.88
CA LEU A 280 15.50 4.06 -16.79
C LEU A 280 14.78 4.04 -18.14
N TYR A 281 14.55 2.84 -18.70
CA TYR A 281 13.78 2.67 -19.92
C TYR A 281 12.34 3.19 -19.78
N PHE A 282 11.65 2.79 -18.69
CA PHE A 282 10.27 3.20 -18.42
C PHE A 282 10.15 4.72 -18.29
N LEU A 283 11.07 5.35 -17.55
CA LEU A 283 11.12 6.81 -17.41
C LEU A 283 11.47 7.51 -18.72
N PHE A 284 12.40 6.98 -19.51
CA PHE A 284 12.75 7.54 -20.81
C PHE A 284 11.55 7.52 -21.78
N LYS A 285 10.86 6.38 -21.86
CA LYS A 285 9.77 6.16 -22.81
C LYS A 285 8.45 6.81 -22.39
N TYR A 286 8.10 6.70 -21.12
CA TYR A 286 6.79 7.09 -20.59
C TYR A 286 6.84 8.28 -19.62
N GLY A 287 8.03 8.75 -19.25
CA GLY A 287 8.19 9.86 -18.30
C GLY A 287 7.63 11.19 -18.81
N LYS A 288 7.61 11.43 -20.14
CA LYS A 288 6.96 12.64 -20.70
C LYS A 288 5.46 12.67 -20.37
N GLU A 289 4.77 11.54 -20.52
CA GLU A 289 3.34 11.43 -20.20
C GLU A 289 3.09 11.60 -18.70
N LEU A 290 3.98 11.06 -17.85
CA LEU A 290 3.94 11.28 -16.41
C LEU A 290 4.12 12.78 -16.06
N ILE A 291 5.06 13.45 -16.71
CA ILE A 291 5.30 14.90 -16.55
C ILE A 291 4.09 15.71 -17.02
N ASP A 292 3.42 15.30 -18.10
CA ASP A 292 2.23 15.99 -18.58
C ASP A 292 1.05 15.85 -17.61
N ILE A 293 0.92 14.71 -16.92
CA ILE A 293 -0.01 14.55 -15.79
C ILE A 293 0.33 15.54 -14.66
N CYS A 294 1.61 15.72 -14.34
CA CYS A 294 2.06 16.69 -13.32
C CYS A 294 1.70 18.15 -13.65
N LYS A 295 1.49 18.49 -14.93
CA LYS A 295 1.02 19.82 -15.39
C LYS A 295 -0.50 20.00 -15.23
N GLU A 296 -1.08 19.36 -14.23
CA GLU A 296 -2.50 19.43 -13.90
C GLU A 296 -3.01 20.89 -13.78
N LYS A 297 -4.21 21.16 -14.31
CA LYS A 297 -4.82 22.49 -14.24
C LYS A 297 -5.06 22.97 -12.80
N ASN A 298 -4.69 24.23 -12.56
CA ASN A 298 -4.65 24.86 -11.24
C ASN A 298 -5.49 26.14 -11.11
N GLU A 299 -6.41 26.36 -12.06
CA GLU A 299 -7.19 27.61 -12.21
C GLU A 299 -7.98 27.98 -10.93
N VAL A 300 -8.66 26.99 -10.32
CA VAL A 300 -9.49 27.22 -9.10
C VAL A 300 -8.71 26.98 -7.80
N LEU A 301 -7.92 25.90 -7.76
CA LEU A 301 -7.09 25.53 -6.62
C LEU A 301 -5.75 24.96 -7.12
N LYS A 302 -4.65 25.38 -6.50
CA LYS A 302 -3.32 24.79 -6.71
C LYS A 302 -3.30 23.33 -6.25
N VAL A 303 -2.61 22.45 -6.98
CA VAL A 303 -2.39 21.02 -6.62
C VAL A 303 -2.03 20.86 -5.14
N ARG A 304 -1.04 21.61 -4.63
CA ARG A 304 -0.61 21.52 -3.23
C ARG A 304 -1.77 21.70 -2.24
N ASN A 305 -2.73 22.57 -2.56
CA ASN A 305 -3.88 22.81 -1.71
C ASN A 305 -4.90 21.68 -1.84
N LYS A 306 -5.08 21.11 -3.04
CA LYS A 306 -5.95 19.93 -3.24
C LYS A 306 -5.42 18.73 -2.44
N ILE A 307 -4.11 18.47 -2.51
CA ILE A 307 -3.44 17.43 -1.72
C ILE A 307 -3.63 17.73 -0.23
N PHE A 308 -3.25 18.92 0.24
CA PHE A 308 -3.40 19.31 1.65
C PHE A 308 -4.84 19.12 2.14
N TYR A 309 -5.84 19.57 1.38
CA TYR A 309 -7.24 19.43 1.78
C TYR A 309 -7.70 17.97 1.88
N SER A 310 -7.11 17.04 1.12
CA SER A 310 -7.42 15.61 1.19
C SER A 310 -7.11 15.01 2.57
N PHE A 311 -6.17 15.60 3.31
CA PHE A 311 -5.74 15.13 4.64
C PHE A 311 -6.31 15.95 5.81
N THR A 312 -7.26 16.86 5.56
CA THR A 312 -7.76 17.81 6.59
C THR A 312 -9.25 17.65 6.90
N ASN A 313 -9.88 16.57 6.43
CA ASN A 313 -11.20 16.18 6.90
C ASN A 313 -11.09 15.47 8.26
N LYS A 314 -12.13 15.53 9.10
CA LYS A 314 -12.15 14.85 10.41
C LYS A 314 -11.77 13.36 10.32
N TRP A 315 -12.22 12.67 9.29
CA TRP A 315 -11.92 11.24 9.10
C TRP A 315 -10.49 11.01 8.61
N SER A 316 -9.98 11.86 7.71
CA SER A 316 -8.57 11.80 7.30
C SER A 316 -7.63 12.09 8.46
N LEU A 317 -7.97 13.07 9.31
CA LEU A 317 -7.21 13.38 10.52
C LEU A 317 -7.27 12.23 11.52
N MET A 318 -8.43 11.60 11.71
CA MET A 318 -8.55 10.45 12.61
C MET A 318 -7.73 9.25 12.10
N TYR A 319 -7.71 9.00 10.79
CA TYR A 319 -6.84 7.99 10.17
C TYR A 319 -5.36 8.30 10.37
N LEU A 320 -4.96 9.56 10.18
CA LEU A 320 -3.58 9.99 10.42
C LEU A 320 -3.17 9.82 11.88
N VAL A 321 -4.03 10.20 12.83
CA VAL A 321 -3.78 10.01 14.26
C VAL A 321 -3.69 8.53 14.60
N PHE A 322 -4.58 7.70 14.07
CA PHE A 322 -4.54 6.25 14.26
C PHE A 322 -3.23 5.66 13.71
N TYR A 323 -2.83 6.03 12.50
CA TYR A 323 -1.55 5.63 11.90
C TYR A 323 -0.34 6.01 12.76
N LEU A 324 -0.25 7.28 13.17
CA LEU A 324 0.85 7.76 14.02
C LEU A 324 0.85 7.08 15.39
N PHE A 325 -0.32 6.81 15.96
CA PHE A 325 -0.44 6.08 17.22
C PHE A 325 0.12 4.65 17.10
N ILE A 326 -0.24 3.91 16.04
CA ILE A 326 0.29 2.56 15.82
C ILE A 326 1.81 2.56 15.59
N ILE A 327 2.31 3.51 14.80
CA ILE A 327 3.77 3.68 14.62
C ILE A 327 4.44 3.98 15.96
N LEU A 328 3.91 4.89 16.76
CA LEU A 328 4.49 5.22 18.07
C LEU A 328 4.48 4.02 19.01
N VAL A 329 3.36 3.31 19.12
CA VAL A 329 3.22 2.14 20.01
C VAL A 329 4.20 1.04 19.60
N THR A 330 4.33 0.75 18.30
CA THR A 330 5.26 -0.28 17.81
C THR A 330 6.72 0.12 18.00
N MET A 331 7.07 1.39 17.78
CA MET A 331 8.40 1.92 18.05
C MET A 331 8.75 1.84 19.54
N VAL A 332 7.84 2.27 20.43
CA VAL A 332 8.07 2.18 21.89
C VAL A 332 8.22 0.72 22.31
N ALA A 333 7.34 -0.18 21.88
CA ALA A 333 7.39 -1.60 22.27
C ALA A 333 8.68 -2.31 21.82
N LYS A 334 9.32 -1.86 20.74
CA LYS A 334 10.59 -2.43 20.25
C LYS A 334 11.81 -1.88 20.97
N ASN A 335 11.71 -0.70 21.58
CA ASN A 335 12.82 0.05 22.18
C ASN A 335 12.68 0.26 23.70
N SER A 336 11.69 -0.36 24.33
CA SER A 336 11.44 -0.38 25.79
C SER A 336 11.97 -1.65 26.42
#